data_AF-C9RAR3-F1
#
_entry.id   AF-C9RAR3-F1
#
_cell.length_a   1.000
_cell.length_b   1.000
_cell.length_c   1.000
_cell.angle_alpha   90.00
_cell.angle_beta   90.00
_cell.angle_gamma   90.00
#
_symmetry.space_group_name_H-M   'P 1'
#
loop_
_entity.id
_entity.type
_entity.pdbx_description
1 polymer ?
#
loop_
_entity_poly.entity_id
_entity_poly.type
_entity_poly.pdbx_seq_one_letter_code
_entity_poly.pdbx_strand_id
1 'polypeptide(L)'
;MEIALRLRSAPLRKILREGLARELQQLRKERIPCRLDTDKEGDLLWVKVEARSESERRYVKLRLGRFLEEFFLCHGLTLYFHSLWEGELPNSPVLQQAIREALSSRRKNPSLAPFRSLIAERLSSYLRSSSSSIKLDLEGFLYFRLKELRLPLSRLAYEVVDEALFYQESEELLDFLTSFRQRHGASYHRVHCYRTAAGGVLLCDGKGKELAYLSPSDFPEEEGPEDWILGTLILLGARQIVLHGYFPSSTALPLFTRLFRLKECRGCSLCAVPKLKENRSHQAKEP
;
A
#
# COMPACT_ATOMS: atom_id res chain seq x y z
N MET A 1 14.97 31.91 -23.20
CA MET A 1 15.45 30.58 -22.79
C MET A 1 14.31 29.61 -22.98
N GLU A 2 14.62 28.42 -23.51
CA GLU A 2 13.62 27.40 -23.78
C GLU A 2 14.08 26.05 -23.20
N ILE A 3 13.18 25.36 -22.50
CA ILE A 3 13.44 24.05 -21.92
C ILE A 3 12.31 23.11 -22.36
N ALA A 4 12.66 22.10 -23.15
CA ALA A 4 11.77 21.02 -23.52
C ALA A 4 11.95 19.87 -22.54
N LEU A 5 10.86 19.41 -21.94
CA LEU A 5 10.82 18.26 -21.04
C LEU A 5 9.99 17.17 -21.71
N ARG A 6 10.60 16.00 -21.95
CA ARG A 6 9.92 14.83 -22.50
C ARG A 6 9.66 13.81 -21.40
N LEU A 7 8.45 13.25 -21.41
CA LEU A 7 8.06 12.17 -20.52
C LEU A 7 7.02 11.27 -21.21
N ARG A 8 7.28 9.97 -21.30
CA ARG A 8 6.39 8.98 -21.94
C ARG A 8 5.23 8.57 -21.04
N SER A 9 5.45 8.49 -19.73
CA SER A 9 4.40 8.10 -18.78
C SER A 9 3.26 9.13 -18.72
N ALA A 10 2.11 8.82 -19.33
CA ALA A 10 0.90 9.64 -19.33
C ALA A 10 0.41 10.08 -17.93
N PRO A 11 0.32 9.21 -16.90
CA PRO A 11 -0.10 9.64 -15.57
C PRO A 11 0.89 10.61 -14.93
N LEU A 12 2.20 10.37 -15.08
CA LEU A 12 3.23 11.24 -14.53
C LEU A 12 3.36 12.56 -15.29
N ARG A 13 3.05 12.58 -16.59
CA ARG A 13 2.98 13.82 -17.40
C ARG A 13 1.96 14.81 -16.86
N LYS A 14 0.79 14.32 -16.43
CA LYS A 14 -0.23 15.19 -15.82
C LYS A 14 0.32 15.86 -14.56
N ILE A 15 0.94 15.08 -13.67
CA ILE A 15 1.55 15.57 -12.42
C ILE A 15 2.66 16.58 -12.71
N LEU A 16 3.57 16.26 -13.65
CA LEU A 16 4.66 17.14 -14.06
C LEU A 16 4.13 18.47 -14.58
N ARG A 17 3.12 18.45 -15.46
CA ARG A 17 2.50 19.64 -16.04
C ARG A 17 1.84 20.53 -14.98
N GLU A 18 1.08 19.95 -14.06
CA GLU A 18 0.44 20.68 -12.96
C GLU A 18 1.46 21.27 -11.99
N GLY A 19 2.55 20.54 -11.72
CA GLY A 19 3.70 21.04 -10.96
C GLY A 19 4.39 22.23 -11.64
N LEU A 20 4.75 22.09 -12.91
CA LEU A 20 5.36 23.16 -13.71
C LEU A 20 4.47 24.39 -13.82
N ALA A 21 3.17 24.20 -14.03
CA ALA A 21 2.23 25.31 -14.13
C ALA A 21 2.23 26.16 -12.84
N ARG A 22 2.30 25.51 -11.67
CA ARG A 22 2.42 26.19 -10.37
C ARG A 22 3.75 26.93 -10.23
N GLU A 23 4.86 26.32 -10.59
CA GLU A 23 6.17 26.99 -10.57
C GLU A 23 6.24 28.20 -11.51
N LEU A 24 5.69 28.06 -12.72
CA LEU A 24 5.64 29.16 -13.70
C LEU A 24 4.71 30.28 -13.25
N GLN A 25 3.61 29.96 -12.57
CA GLN A 25 2.77 30.97 -11.95
C GLN A 25 3.54 31.79 -10.90
N GLN A 26 4.42 31.16 -10.11
CA GLN A 26 5.26 31.87 -9.14
C GLN A 26 6.29 32.76 -9.86
N LEU A 27 6.95 32.29 -10.91
CA LEU A 27 7.87 33.10 -11.71
C LEU A 27 7.19 34.33 -12.35
N ARG A 28 5.93 34.19 -12.80
CA ARG A 28 5.15 35.34 -13.30
C ARG A 28 4.86 36.36 -12.21
N LYS A 29 4.56 35.93 -10.98
CA LYS A 29 4.39 36.83 -9.83
C LYS A 29 5.68 37.62 -9.53
N GLU A 30 6.82 37.02 -9.81
CA GLU A 30 8.15 37.63 -9.70
C GLU A 30 8.54 38.46 -10.93
N ARG A 31 7.58 38.73 -11.84
CA ARG A 31 7.74 39.54 -13.06
C ARG A 31 8.68 38.94 -14.11
N ILE A 32 8.90 37.62 -14.08
CA ILE A 32 9.63 36.89 -15.12
C ILE A 32 8.60 36.32 -16.12
N PRO A 33 8.51 36.82 -17.36
CA PRO A 33 7.52 36.33 -18.31
C PRO A 33 7.85 34.90 -18.74
N CYS A 34 6.87 34.01 -18.60
CA CYS A 34 7.03 32.60 -18.98
C CYS A 34 5.72 31.95 -19.39
N ARG A 35 5.80 30.90 -20.21
CA ARG A 35 4.67 30.07 -20.64
C ARG A 35 5.02 28.59 -20.69
N LEU A 36 3.98 27.78 -20.52
CA LEU A 36 4.04 26.34 -20.67
C LEU A 36 3.23 25.99 -21.92
N ASP A 37 3.90 25.53 -22.95
CA ASP A 37 3.25 25.00 -24.15
C ASP A 37 3.38 23.47 -24.16
N THR A 38 2.47 22.80 -24.87
CA THR A 38 2.56 21.36 -25.12
C THR A 38 2.55 21.11 -26.63
N ASP A 39 3.19 20.04 -27.08
CA ASP A 39 3.03 19.58 -28.46
C ASP A 39 1.63 18.96 -28.69
N LYS A 40 1.35 18.60 -29.95
CA LYS A 40 0.03 18.04 -30.35
C LYS A 40 -0.26 16.70 -29.70
N GLU A 41 0.77 15.89 -29.46
CA GLU A 41 0.67 14.58 -28.81
C GLU A 41 0.67 14.68 -27.28
N GLY A 42 1.11 15.82 -26.72
CA GLY A 42 1.16 16.09 -25.28
C GLY A 42 2.37 15.45 -24.58
N ASP A 43 3.29 14.86 -25.34
CA ASP A 43 4.48 14.15 -24.89
C ASP A 43 5.63 15.09 -24.50
N LEU A 44 5.62 16.29 -25.07
CA LEU A 44 6.66 17.30 -24.88
C LEU A 44 6.09 18.56 -24.23
N LEU A 45 6.65 18.92 -23.07
CA LEU A 45 6.33 20.13 -22.35
C LEU A 45 7.40 21.19 -22.60
N TRP A 46 6.99 22.35 -23.12
CA TRP A 46 7.90 23.45 -23.43
C TRP A 46 7.74 24.56 -22.40
N VAL A 47 8.81 24.78 -21.63
CA VAL A 47 8.93 25.92 -20.72
C VAL A 47 9.68 27.02 -21.44
N LYS A 48 8.95 28.04 -21.90
CA LYS A 48 9.52 29.23 -22.57
C LYS A 48 9.58 30.38 -21.58
N VAL A 49 10.77 30.97 -21.44
CA VAL A 49 11.05 32.03 -20.47
C VAL A 49 11.79 33.19 -21.13
N GLU A 50 11.24 34.39 -21.00
CA GLU A 50 11.80 35.64 -21.53
C GLU A 50 12.67 36.33 -20.47
N ALA A 51 13.77 35.68 -20.12
CA ALA A 51 14.73 36.23 -19.16
C ALA A 51 15.54 37.38 -19.78
N ARG A 52 15.57 38.52 -19.08
CA ARG A 52 16.22 39.79 -19.48
C ARG A 52 17.71 39.84 -19.18
N SER A 53 18.18 38.99 -18.26
CA SER A 53 19.58 38.93 -17.85
C SER A 53 20.06 37.49 -17.65
N GLU A 54 21.37 37.29 -17.62
CA GLU A 54 21.95 35.98 -17.29
C GLU A 54 21.64 35.56 -15.84
N SER A 55 21.53 36.52 -14.92
CA SER A 55 21.11 36.27 -13.54
C SER A 55 19.68 35.71 -13.47
N GLU A 56 18.74 36.27 -14.24
CA GLU A 56 17.37 35.72 -14.35
C GLU A 56 17.36 34.31 -14.95
N ARG A 57 18.16 34.06 -16.00
CA ARG A 57 18.29 32.72 -16.59
C ARG A 57 18.79 31.71 -15.56
N ARG A 58 19.84 32.07 -14.81
CA ARG A 58 20.41 31.24 -13.75
C ARG A 58 19.39 30.97 -12.64
N TYR A 59 18.63 31.99 -12.24
CA TYR A 59 17.58 31.87 -11.24
C TYR A 59 16.47 30.89 -11.67
N VAL A 60 15.97 31.03 -12.90
CA VAL A 60 14.95 30.14 -13.45
C VAL A 60 15.45 28.71 -13.54
N LYS A 61 16.68 28.50 -14.03
CA LYS A 61 17.31 27.17 -14.07
C LYS A 61 17.43 26.54 -12.68
N LEU A 62 17.80 27.32 -11.67
CA LEU A 62 17.90 26.84 -10.29
C LEU A 62 16.52 26.41 -9.77
N ARG A 63 15.48 27.21 -10.01
CA ARG A 63 14.11 26.90 -9.57
C ARG A 63 13.56 25.66 -10.26
N LEU A 64 13.71 25.56 -11.58
CA LEU A 64 13.30 24.38 -12.33
C LEU A 64 14.13 23.15 -11.94
N GLY A 65 15.42 23.31 -11.66
CA GLY A 65 16.28 22.24 -11.14
C GLY A 65 15.74 21.68 -9.82
N ARG A 66 15.38 22.54 -8.86
CA ARG A 66 14.77 22.13 -7.59
C ARG A 66 13.42 21.44 -7.76
N PHE A 67 12.59 21.96 -8.67
CA PHE A 67 11.31 21.32 -8.98
C PHE A 67 11.51 19.92 -9.58
N LEU A 68 12.43 19.78 -10.54
CA LEU A 68 12.74 18.49 -11.16
C LEU A 68 13.40 17.52 -10.17
N GLU A 69 14.24 18.02 -9.26
CA GLU A 69 14.82 17.24 -8.16
C GLU A 69 13.71 16.62 -7.30
N GLU A 70 12.77 17.43 -6.81
CA GLU A 70 11.65 16.94 -6.01
C GLU A 70 10.77 15.97 -6.82
N PHE A 71 10.55 16.27 -8.10
CA PHE A 71 9.83 15.36 -8.99
C PHE A 71 10.52 13.99 -9.10
N PHE A 72 11.85 13.95 -9.27
CA PHE A 72 12.60 12.68 -9.29
C PHE A 72 12.59 11.98 -7.94
N LEU A 73 12.65 12.70 -6.82
CA LEU A 73 12.58 12.10 -5.50
C LEU A 73 11.24 11.38 -5.26
N CYS A 74 10.13 12.02 -5.62
CA CYS A 74 8.80 11.44 -5.45
C CYS A 74 8.49 10.39 -6.54
N HIS A 75 8.83 10.66 -7.79
CA HIS A 75 8.33 9.87 -8.94
C HIS A 75 9.40 9.04 -9.64
N GLY A 76 10.68 9.14 -9.25
CA GLY A 76 11.77 8.40 -9.86
C GLY A 76 11.57 6.88 -9.81
N LEU A 77 11.10 6.34 -8.69
CA LEU A 77 10.77 4.92 -8.60
C LEU A 77 9.63 4.53 -9.54
N THR A 78 8.54 5.32 -9.58
CA THR A 78 7.42 5.06 -10.50
C THR A 78 7.84 5.12 -11.96
N LEU A 79 8.69 6.09 -12.33
CA LEU A 79 9.26 6.21 -13.67
C LEU A 79 10.05 4.95 -14.03
N TYR A 80 10.97 4.56 -13.14
CA TYR A 80 11.83 3.40 -13.33
C TYR A 80 11.06 2.08 -13.37
N PHE A 81 10.03 1.95 -12.52
CA PHE A 81 9.16 0.79 -12.47
C PHE A 81 8.44 0.58 -13.79
N HIS A 82 7.80 1.63 -14.31
CA HIS A 82 7.07 1.54 -15.58
C HIS A 82 7.98 1.12 -16.73
N SER A 83 9.22 1.57 -16.76
CA SER A 83 10.16 1.22 -17.82
C SER A 83 10.81 -0.15 -17.66
N LEU A 84 10.78 -0.76 -16.48
CA LEU A 84 11.22 -2.14 -16.26
C LEU A 84 10.12 -3.17 -16.55
N TRP A 85 8.89 -2.89 -16.12
CA TRP A 85 7.78 -3.86 -16.15
C TRP A 85 6.72 -3.56 -17.22
N GLU A 86 7.03 -2.76 -18.23
CA GLU A 86 6.10 -2.46 -19.33
C GLU A 86 5.74 -3.75 -20.08
N GLY A 87 4.55 -4.31 -19.79
CA GLY A 87 4.03 -5.52 -20.43
C GLY A 87 4.46 -6.86 -19.82
N GLU A 88 5.28 -6.86 -18.76
CA GLU A 88 5.75 -8.11 -18.13
C GLU A 88 4.89 -8.58 -16.95
N LEU A 89 4.11 -7.69 -16.34
CA LEU A 89 3.32 -8.04 -15.14
C LEU A 89 2.00 -8.74 -15.49
N PRO A 90 1.54 -9.69 -14.65
CA PRO A 90 0.22 -10.26 -14.75
C PRO A 90 -0.87 -9.18 -14.79
N ASN A 91 -1.86 -9.36 -15.66
CA ASN A 91 -3.02 -8.47 -15.74
C ASN A 91 -4.05 -8.81 -14.66
N SER A 92 -3.64 -8.77 -13.39
CA SER A 92 -4.49 -8.95 -12.23
C SER A 92 -4.89 -7.58 -11.66
N PRO A 93 -6.20 -7.23 -11.59
CA PRO A 93 -6.64 -5.96 -11.01
C PRO A 93 -6.16 -5.75 -9.57
N VAL A 94 -6.09 -6.84 -8.79
CA VAL A 94 -5.60 -6.85 -7.39
C VAL A 94 -4.12 -6.49 -7.35
N LEU A 95 -3.30 -7.14 -8.19
CA LEU A 95 -1.87 -6.85 -8.30
C LEU A 95 -1.61 -5.41 -8.72
N GLN A 96 -2.34 -4.94 -9.74
CA GLN A 96 -2.23 -3.57 -10.24
C GLN A 96 -2.65 -2.54 -9.18
N GLN A 97 -3.62 -2.88 -8.32
CA GLN A 97 -3.97 -2.03 -7.20
C GLN A 97 -2.87 -2.00 -6.14
N ALA A 98 -2.35 -3.16 -5.74
CA ALA A 98 -1.30 -3.27 -4.73
C ALA A 98 -0.01 -2.54 -5.15
N ILE A 99 0.42 -2.68 -6.41
CA ILE A 99 1.56 -1.94 -6.97
C ILE A 99 1.33 -0.43 -6.88
N ARG A 100 0.14 0.04 -7.29
CA ARG A 100 -0.20 1.47 -7.22
C ARG A 100 -0.15 2.00 -5.80
N GLU A 101 -0.63 1.22 -4.84
CA GLU A 101 -0.61 1.56 -3.42
C GLU A 101 0.82 1.60 -2.86
N ALA A 102 1.64 0.58 -3.13
CA ALA A 102 3.04 0.52 -2.71
C ALA A 102 3.85 1.71 -3.27
N LEU A 103 3.73 2.00 -4.57
CA LEU A 103 4.35 3.17 -5.19
C LEU A 103 3.80 4.50 -4.64
N SER A 104 2.53 4.55 -4.24
CA SER A 104 1.94 5.75 -3.59
C SER A 104 2.45 5.98 -2.18
N SER A 105 2.71 4.91 -1.41
CA SER A 105 3.29 5.00 -0.08
C SER A 105 4.73 5.52 -0.15
N ARG A 106 5.54 4.95 -1.06
CA ARG A 106 6.92 5.37 -1.32
C ARG A 106 7.04 6.79 -1.90
N ARG A 107 5.96 7.37 -2.44
CA ARG A 107 5.90 8.80 -2.81
C ARG A 107 5.86 9.73 -1.59
N LYS A 108 5.17 9.36 -0.52
CA LYS A 108 5.01 10.18 0.70
C LYS A 108 6.29 10.20 1.52
N ASN A 109 7.00 9.07 1.55
CA ASN A 109 8.32 8.93 2.15
C ASN A 109 9.32 8.53 1.05
N PRO A 110 9.86 9.50 0.29
CA PRO A 110 10.63 9.24 -0.91
C PRO A 110 11.86 8.38 -0.61
N SER A 111 11.85 7.13 -1.06
CA SER A 111 12.96 6.17 -0.91
C SER A 111 14.27 6.68 -1.53
N LEU A 112 14.18 7.67 -2.43
CA LEU A 112 15.32 8.31 -3.06
C LEU A 112 15.88 9.51 -2.28
N ALA A 113 15.31 9.88 -1.12
CA ALA A 113 15.80 10.97 -0.29
C ALA A 113 17.31 10.90 0.01
N PRO A 114 17.93 9.73 0.28
CA PRO A 114 19.38 9.63 0.45
C PRO A 114 20.20 10.08 -0.75
N PHE A 115 19.61 10.08 -1.95
CA PHE A 115 20.26 10.45 -3.21
C PHE A 115 19.97 11.88 -3.66
N ARG A 116 19.31 12.69 -2.83
CA ARG A 116 18.94 14.07 -3.14
C ARG A 116 20.12 14.88 -3.69
N SER A 117 21.27 14.85 -3.01
CA SER A 117 22.46 15.60 -3.40
C SER A 117 22.97 15.20 -4.79
N LEU A 118 22.98 13.91 -5.11
CA LEU A 118 23.38 13.40 -6.42
C LEU A 118 22.42 13.88 -7.51
N ILE A 119 21.11 13.77 -7.28
CA ILE A 119 20.09 14.21 -8.25
C ILE A 119 20.24 15.72 -8.51
N ALA A 120 20.35 16.52 -7.44
CA ALA A 120 20.51 17.96 -7.50
C ALA A 120 21.78 18.38 -8.28
N GLU A 121 22.90 17.70 -8.01
CA GLU A 121 24.18 17.94 -8.69
C GLU A 121 24.06 17.65 -10.20
N ARG A 122 23.54 16.47 -10.57
CA ARG A 122 23.40 16.05 -11.96
C ARG A 122 22.45 16.98 -12.73
N LEU A 123 21.31 17.35 -12.14
CA LEU A 123 20.37 18.30 -12.75
C LEU A 123 20.98 19.68 -12.91
N SER A 124 21.62 20.20 -11.87
CA SER A 124 22.27 21.51 -11.90
C SER A 124 23.35 21.58 -12.98
N SER A 125 24.18 20.54 -13.08
CA SER A 125 25.21 20.42 -14.12
C SER A 125 24.57 20.40 -15.51
N TYR A 126 23.52 19.59 -15.71
CA TYR A 126 22.83 19.47 -16.98
C TYR A 126 22.18 20.80 -17.42
N LEU A 127 21.44 21.46 -16.53
CA LEU A 127 20.76 22.72 -16.85
C LEU A 127 21.73 23.90 -17.09
N ARG A 128 22.95 23.85 -16.54
CA ARG A 128 23.99 24.87 -16.79
C ARG A 128 24.67 24.70 -18.15
N SER A 129 24.64 23.51 -18.76
CA SER A 129 25.42 23.19 -19.96
C SER A 129 25.06 23.98 -21.22
N SER A 130 23.87 24.58 -21.30
CA SER A 130 23.38 25.29 -22.51
C SER A 130 22.78 26.64 -22.18
N SER A 131 23.12 27.67 -22.96
CA SER A 131 22.72 29.06 -22.69
C SER A 131 21.32 29.42 -23.20
N SER A 132 20.80 28.73 -24.22
CA SER A 132 19.59 29.15 -24.95
C SER A 132 18.47 28.11 -24.98
N SER A 133 18.77 26.84 -25.29
CA SER A 133 17.80 25.76 -25.43
C SER A 133 18.27 24.48 -24.73
N ILE A 134 17.41 23.87 -23.92
CA ILE A 134 17.68 22.61 -23.20
C ILE A 134 16.60 21.61 -23.58
N LYS A 135 16.98 20.36 -23.88
CA LYS A 135 16.05 19.26 -24.14
C LYS A 135 16.32 18.13 -23.16
N LEU A 136 15.43 17.90 -22.21
CA LEU A 136 15.57 16.91 -21.16
C LEU A 136 14.52 15.81 -21.32
N ASP A 137 14.97 14.61 -21.65
CA ASP A 137 14.17 13.38 -21.57
C ASP A 137 14.27 12.84 -20.13
N LEU A 138 13.16 12.81 -19.39
CA LEU A 138 13.21 12.50 -17.95
C LEU A 138 13.51 11.02 -17.70
N GLU A 139 12.96 10.10 -18.49
CA GLU A 139 13.32 8.68 -18.40
C GLU A 139 14.78 8.48 -18.79
N GLY A 140 15.23 9.07 -19.91
CA GLY A 140 16.61 9.02 -20.34
C GLY A 140 17.57 9.62 -19.31
N PHE A 141 17.18 10.70 -18.64
CA PHE A 141 17.99 11.28 -17.56
C PHE A 141 18.14 10.31 -16.39
N LEU A 142 17.04 9.69 -15.96
CA LEU A 142 17.06 8.68 -14.90
C LEU A 142 17.96 7.49 -15.28
N TYR A 143 17.82 6.98 -16.49
CA TYR A 143 18.58 5.83 -16.95
C TYR A 143 20.07 6.12 -17.16
N PHE A 144 20.41 7.23 -17.80
CA PHE A 144 21.78 7.48 -18.27
C PHE A 144 22.57 8.43 -17.36
N ARG A 145 21.92 9.47 -16.81
CA ARG A 145 22.59 10.51 -15.99
C ARG A 145 22.52 10.23 -14.50
N LEU A 146 21.59 9.39 -14.05
CA LEU A 146 21.45 8.90 -12.68
C LEU A 146 21.74 7.38 -12.60
N LYS A 147 22.75 6.91 -13.34
CA LYS A 147 23.10 5.49 -13.45
C LYS A 147 23.40 4.82 -12.10
N GLU A 148 23.91 5.60 -11.15
CA GLU A 148 24.22 5.18 -9.79
C GLU A 148 22.94 4.78 -9.03
N LEU A 149 21.78 5.31 -9.43
CA LEU A 149 20.48 4.95 -8.85
C LEU A 149 19.91 3.66 -9.41
N ARG A 150 20.45 3.10 -10.49
CA ARG A 150 19.88 1.90 -11.12
C ARG A 150 19.74 0.75 -10.13
N LEU A 151 20.82 0.39 -9.43
CA LEU A 151 20.79 -0.74 -8.49
C LEU A 151 19.83 -0.49 -7.30
N PRO A 152 19.87 0.66 -6.61
CA PRO A 152 18.84 1.00 -5.61
C PRO A 152 17.41 0.95 -6.16
N LEU A 153 17.18 1.54 -7.33
CA LEU A 153 15.86 1.57 -7.96
C LEU A 153 15.37 0.17 -8.35
N SER A 154 16.24 -0.69 -8.89
CA SER A 154 15.90 -2.09 -9.19
C SER A 154 15.45 -2.81 -7.93
N ARG A 155 16.23 -2.72 -6.84
CA ARG A 155 15.87 -3.37 -5.56
C ARG A 155 14.52 -2.88 -5.05
N LEU A 156 14.33 -1.56 -5.00
CA LEU A 156 13.06 -0.96 -4.56
C LEU A 156 11.88 -1.35 -5.45
N ALA A 157 12.12 -1.59 -6.74
CA ALA A 157 11.07 -1.98 -7.66
C ALA A 157 10.73 -3.47 -7.56
N TYR A 158 11.72 -4.34 -7.36
CA TYR A 158 11.48 -5.75 -7.02
C TYR A 158 10.72 -5.89 -5.71
N GLU A 159 11.08 -5.15 -4.66
CA GLU A 159 10.33 -5.15 -3.41
C GLU A 159 8.86 -4.75 -3.61
N VAL A 160 8.57 -3.77 -4.48
CA VAL A 160 7.18 -3.38 -4.81
C VAL A 160 6.43 -4.53 -5.47
N VAL A 161 7.08 -5.30 -6.34
CA VAL A 161 6.46 -6.48 -6.96
C VAL A 161 6.25 -7.57 -5.93
N ASP A 162 7.24 -7.87 -5.10
CA ASP A 162 7.16 -8.90 -4.06
C ASP A 162 6.05 -8.58 -3.04
N GLU A 163 5.99 -7.34 -2.55
CA GLU A 163 4.91 -6.86 -1.67
C GLU A 163 3.53 -7.02 -2.31
N ALA A 164 3.42 -6.73 -3.61
CA ALA A 164 2.15 -6.80 -4.34
C ALA A 164 1.73 -8.25 -4.64
N LEU A 165 2.67 -9.14 -4.94
CA LEU A 165 2.43 -10.57 -5.10
C LEU A 165 1.99 -11.20 -3.78
N PHE A 166 2.70 -10.91 -2.68
CA PHE A 166 2.32 -11.38 -1.35
C PHE A 166 0.91 -10.93 -0.95
N TYR A 167 0.57 -9.67 -1.27
CA TYR A 167 -0.79 -9.17 -1.07
C TYR A 167 -1.81 -9.97 -1.89
N GLN A 168 -1.56 -10.20 -3.18
CA GLN A 168 -2.44 -11.01 -4.02
C GLN A 168 -2.61 -12.44 -3.48
N GLU A 169 -1.51 -13.12 -3.12
CA GLU A 169 -1.55 -14.48 -2.53
C GLU A 169 -2.38 -14.50 -1.25
N SER A 170 -2.25 -13.46 -0.42
CA SER A 170 -3.05 -13.31 0.79
C SER A 170 -4.55 -13.17 0.45
N GLU A 171 -4.92 -12.38 -0.55
CA GLU A 171 -6.31 -12.27 -1.01
C GLU A 171 -6.86 -13.61 -1.53
N GLU A 172 -6.07 -14.32 -2.33
CA GLU A 172 -6.45 -15.63 -2.89
C GLU A 172 -6.65 -16.67 -1.79
N LEU A 173 -5.81 -16.66 -0.75
CA LEU A 173 -5.99 -17.51 0.43
C LEU A 173 -7.33 -17.21 1.12
N LEU A 174 -7.69 -15.93 1.28
CA LEU A 174 -8.96 -15.54 1.91
C LEU A 174 -10.18 -15.99 1.09
N ASP A 175 -10.11 -15.88 -0.22
CA ASP A 175 -11.16 -16.34 -1.13
C ASP A 175 -11.29 -17.86 -1.09
N PHE A 176 -10.15 -18.57 -1.03
CA PHE A 176 -10.12 -20.02 -0.83
C PHE A 176 -10.78 -20.40 0.50
N LEU A 177 -10.39 -19.80 1.62
CA LEU A 177 -10.97 -20.08 2.95
C LEU A 177 -12.47 -19.77 2.99
N THR A 178 -12.88 -18.66 2.37
CA THR A 178 -14.29 -18.28 2.25
C THR A 178 -15.08 -19.35 1.48
N SER A 179 -14.55 -19.81 0.36
CA SER A 179 -15.16 -20.82 -0.50
C SER A 179 -15.17 -22.21 0.15
N PHE A 180 -14.10 -22.55 0.87
CA PHE A 180 -13.98 -23.79 1.64
C PHE A 180 -15.06 -23.85 2.72
N ARG A 181 -15.16 -22.80 3.54
CA ARG A 181 -16.18 -22.66 4.58
C ARG A 181 -17.60 -22.75 4.04
N GLN A 182 -17.89 -22.18 2.87
CA GLN A 182 -19.22 -22.24 2.26
C GLN A 182 -19.62 -23.65 1.80
N ARG A 183 -18.65 -24.48 1.42
CA ARG A 183 -18.87 -25.86 0.95
C ARG A 183 -18.99 -26.88 2.10
N HIS A 184 -18.55 -26.54 3.31
CA HIS A 184 -18.65 -27.42 4.46
C HIS A 184 -20.11 -27.64 4.92
N GLY A 185 -20.55 -28.91 4.92
CA GLY A 185 -21.95 -29.32 5.08
C GLY A 185 -22.54 -29.13 6.49
N ALA A 186 -21.73 -28.97 7.53
CA ALA A 186 -22.20 -28.60 8.88
C ALA A 186 -22.25 -27.07 9.00
N SER A 187 -23.14 -26.40 8.25
CA SER A 187 -23.18 -24.93 8.25
C SER A 187 -23.91 -24.39 9.48
N TYR A 188 -23.18 -24.19 10.58
CA TYR A 188 -23.69 -23.39 11.69
C TYR A 188 -23.74 -21.93 11.27
N HIS A 189 -24.91 -21.45 10.81
CA HIS A 189 -25.04 -20.08 10.33
C HIS A 189 -24.56 -19.05 11.37
N ARG A 190 -24.76 -19.32 12.66
CA ARG A 190 -24.33 -18.48 13.77
C ARG A 190 -23.62 -19.31 14.84
N VAL A 191 -22.39 -18.92 15.16
CA VAL A 191 -21.60 -19.47 16.27
C VAL A 191 -21.38 -18.38 17.32
N HIS A 192 -21.46 -18.76 18.58
CA HIS A 192 -21.22 -17.91 19.73
C HIS A 192 -19.86 -18.27 20.33
N CYS A 193 -18.96 -17.29 20.48
CA CYS A 193 -17.65 -17.48 21.07
C CYS A 193 -17.60 -16.87 22.47
N TYR A 194 -17.36 -17.68 23.50
CA TYR A 194 -17.26 -17.26 24.90
C TYR A 194 -15.83 -17.43 25.40
N ARG A 195 -15.26 -16.39 26.00
CA ARG A 195 -14.03 -16.55 26.78
C ARG A 195 -14.34 -17.17 28.13
N THR A 196 -13.66 -18.26 28.46
CA THR A 196 -13.81 -18.90 29.77
C THR A 196 -12.89 -18.25 30.78
N ALA A 197 -13.20 -18.41 32.08
CA ALA A 197 -12.37 -17.90 33.17
C ALA A 197 -10.96 -18.53 33.17
N ALA A 198 -10.84 -19.75 32.66
CA ALA A 198 -9.56 -20.45 32.49
C ALA A 198 -8.71 -19.90 31.33
N GLY A 199 -9.23 -18.94 30.54
CA GLY A 199 -8.53 -18.35 29.39
C GLY A 199 -8.79 -19.05 28.05
N GLY A 200 -9.58 -20.12 28.03
CA GLY A 200 -9.97 -20.84 26.82
C GLY A 200 -11.14 -20.19 26.09
N VAL A 201 -11.54 -20.79 24.97
CA VAL A 201 -12.69 -20.32 24.17
C VAL A 201 -13.69 -21.44 23.94
N LEU A 202 -14.92 -21.22 24.40
CA LEU A 202 -16.05 -22.12 24.18
C LEU A 202 -16.87 -21.64 22.99
N LEU A 203 -17.06 -22.51 22.01
CA LEU A 203 -17.89 -22.28 20.82
C LEU A 203 -19.24 -22.97 21.00
N CYS A 204 -20.32 -22.22 20.81
CA CYS A 204 -21.68 -22.75 20.88
C CYS A 204 -22.50 -22.41 19.64
N ASP A 205 -23.55 -23.19 19.38
CA ASP A 205 -24.56 -22.86 18.39
C ASP A 205 -25.52 -21.75 18.88
N GLY A 206 -26.49 -21.38 18.05
CA GLY A 206 -27.50 -20.38 18.40
C GLY A 206 -28.43 -20.76 19.56
N LYS A 207 -28.43 -22.01 20.02
CA LYS A 207 -29.21 -22.52 21.16
C LYS A 207 -28.34 -22.65 22.42
N GLY A 208 -27.05 -22.35 22.35
CA GLY A 208 -26.11 -22.52 23.46
C GLY A 208 -25.61 -23.95 23.63
N LYS A 209 -25.83 -24.84 22.64
CA LYS A 209 -25.21 -26.17 22.64
C LYS A 209 -23.73 -26.03 22.28
N GLU A 210 -22.87 -26.67 23.05
CA GLU A 210 -21.43 -26.73 22.79
C GLU A 210 -21.15 -27.40 21.43
N LEU A 211 -20.29 -26.73 20.65
CA LEU A 211 -19.77 -27.19 19.36
C LEU A 211 -18.31 -27.63 19.49
N ALA A 212 -17.52 -26.83 20.19
CA ALA A 212 -16.11 -27.09 20.47
C ALA A 212 -15.65 -26.27 21.68
N TYR A 213 -14.66 -26.78 22.39
CA TYR A 213 -13.93 -26.06 23.42
C TYR A 213 -12.45 -26.04 23.04
N LEU A 214 -11.88 -24.84 23.00
CA LEU A 214 -10.46 -24.60 22.73
C LEU A 214 -9.78 -24.30 24.07
N SER A 215 -9.00 -25.25 24.56
CA SER A 215 -8.29 -25.13 25.83
C SER A 215 -7.12 -24.15 25.70
N PRO A 216 -6.77 -23.39 26.76
CA PRO A 216 -5.54 -22.60 26.78
C PRO A 216 -4.29 -23.41 26.43
N SER A 217 -4.27 -24.68 26.84
CA SER A 217 -3.18 -25.63 26.56
C SER A 217 -3.06 -26.02 25.09
N ASP A 218 -4.11 -25.80 24.30
CA ASP A 218 -4.14 -26.13 22.88
C ASP A 218 -3.48 -25.03 22.04
N PHE A 219 -3.16 -23.88 22.65
CA PHE A 219 -2.50 -22.76 21.99
C PHE A 219 -0.98 -22.85 22.23
N PRO A 220 -0.16 -23.13 21.20
CA PRO A 220 1.29 -23.00 21.29
C PRO A 220 1.67 -21.58 21.74
N GLU A 221 2.77 -21.40 22.50
CA GLU A 221 3.21 -20.06 22.91
C GLU A 221 3.51 -19.13 21.71
N GLU A 222 3.83 -19.71 20.55
CA GLU A 222 4.15 -19.01 19.31
C GLU A 222 2.92 -18.65 18.44
N GLU A 223 1.79 -19.34 18.62
CA GLU A 223 0.55 -19.11 17.85
C GLU A 223 -0.54 -18.56 18.78
N GLY A 224 -1.06 -17.38 18.46
CA GLY A 224 -2.14 -16.79 19.26
C GLY A 224 -3.40 -17.67 19.25
N PRO A 225 -4.26 -17.59 20.29
CA PRO A 225 -5.53 -18.33 20.33
C PRO A 225 -6.45 -18.06 19.13
N GLU A 226 -6.20 -16.96 18.42
CA GLU A 226 -6.95 -16.48 17.27
C GLU A 226 -6.89 -17.42 16.06
N ASP A 227 -5.76 -18.05 15.78
CA ASP A 227 -5.61 -18.93 14.62
C ASP A 227 -6.39 -20.23 14.80
N TRP A 228 -6.36 -20.78 16.02
CA TRP A 228 -7.15 -21.95 16.41
C TRP A 228 -8.64 -21.66 16.40
N ILE A 229 -9.06 -20.50 16.92
CA ILE A 229 -10.44 -20.05 16.84
C ILE A 229 -10.86 -19.93 15.38
N LEU A 230 -10.05 -19.28 14.54
CA LEU A 230 -10.33 -19.07 13.12
C LEU A 230 -10.50 -20.41 12.38
N GLY A 231 -9.54 -21.32 12.51
CA GLY A 231 -9.56 -22.64 11.87
C GLY A 231 -10.79 -23.45 12.28
N THR A 232 -11.11 -23.46 13.57
CA THR A 232 -12.29 -24.17 14.10
C THR A 232 -13.59 -23.58 13.53
N LEU A 233 -13.72 -22.26 13.45
CA LEU A 233 -14.89 -21.59 12.89
C LEU A 233 -15.05 -21.83 11.38
N ILE A 234 -13.94 -21.93 10.64
CA ILE A 234 -13.95 -22.31 9.22
C ILE A 234 -14.45 -23.75 9.06
N LEU A 235 -13.94 -24.69 9.85
CA LEU A 235 -14.37 -26.09 9.85
C LEU A 235 -15.86 -26.26 10.21
N LEU A 236 -16.34 -25.44 11.15
CA LEU A 236 -17.76 -25.37 11.53
C LEU A 236 -18.65 -24.64 10.50
N GLY A 237 -18.09 -24.17 9.38
CA GLY A 237 -18.85 -23.48 8.34
C GLY A 237 -19.52 -22.19 8.83
N ALA A 238 -18.95 -21.53 9.86
CA ALA A 238 -19.59 -20.41 10.54
C ALA A 238 -19.77 -19.21 9.61
N ARG A 239 -20.98 -18.65 9.49
CA ARG A 239 -21.22 -17.44 8.65
C ARG A 239 -21.22 -16.15 9.46
N GLN A 240 -21.76 -16.25 10.67
CA GLN A 240 -21.85 -15.17 11.64
C GLN A 240 -21.23 -15.64 12.96
N ILE A 241 -20.45 -14.75 13.57
CA ILE A 241 -19.87 -14.98 14.89
C ILE A 241 -20.41 -13.92 15.85
N VAL A 242 -20.85 -14.37 17.03
CA VAL A 242 -21.21 -13.49 18.13
C VAL A 242 -20.14 -13.62 19.20
N LEU A 243 -19.46 -12.53 19.51
CA LEU A 243 -18.37 -12.49 20.47
C LEU A 243 -18.91 -12.10 21.86
N HIS A 244 -18.59 -12.90 22.88
CA HIS A 244 -19.04 -12.70 24.26
C HIS A 244 -17.83 -12.53 25.18
N GLY A 245 -17.56 -11.29 25.60
CA GLY A 245 -16.44 -10.98 26.51
C GLY A 245 -15.05 -11.23 25.90
N TYR A 246 -14.97 -11.36 24.58
CA TYR A 246 -13.75 -11.54 23.80
C TYR A 246 -13.82 -10.66 22.56
N PHE A 247 -12.67 -10.14 22.13
CA PHE A 247 -12.54 -9.48 20.85
C PHE A 247 -11.19 -9.90 20.24
N PRO A 248 -11.15 -10.23 18.93
CA PRO A 248 -9.88 -10.46 18.25
C PRO A 248 -8.94 -9.27 18.41
N SER A 249 -7.65 -9.54 18.46
CA SER A 249 -6.58 -8.56 18.43
C SER A 249 -6.74 -7.63 17.21
N SER A 250 -6.13 -6.45 17.28
CA SER A 250 -6.10 -5.53 16.13
C SER A 250 -5.52 -6.18 14.87
N THR A 251 -4.64 -7.17 15.05
CA THR A 251 -3.98 -7.90 13.96
C THR A 251 -4.90 -8.94 13.33
N ALA A 252 -5.68 -9.70 14.13
CA ALA A 252 -6.59 -10.73 13.61
C ALA A 252 -7.97 -10.18 13.21
N LEU A 253 -8.40 -9.05 13.75
CA LEU A 253 -9.72 -8.47 13.47
C LEU A 253 -10.01 -8.29 11.96
N PRO A 254 -9.08 -7.78 11.12
CA PRO A 254 -9.28 -7.71 9.67
C PRO A 254 -9.58 -9.09 9.05
N LEU A 255 -8.87 -10.13 9.48
CA LEU A 255 -9.08 -11.49 9.00
C LEU A 255 -10.47 -12.01 9.40
N PHE A 256 -10.85 -11.82 10.67
CA PHE A 256 -12.16 -12.23 11.17
C PHE A 256 -13.31 -11.48 10.49
N THR A 257 -13.18 -10.16 10.27
CA THR A 257 -14.22 -9.34 9.60
C THR A 257 -14.40 -9.71 8.13
N ARG A 258 -13.32 -10.09 7.45
CA ARG A 258 -13.38 -10.52 6.05
C ARG A 258 -14.01 -11.89 5.89
N LEU A 259 -13.64 -12.83 6.77
CA LEU A 259 -14.17 -14.18 6.70
C LEU A 259 -15.60 -14.23 7.24
N PHE A 260 -15.93 -13.53 8.33
CA PHE A 260 -17.18 -13.71 9.06
C PHE A 260 -17.95 -12.41 9.30
N ARG A 261 -19.28 -12.52 9.40
CA ARG A 261 -20.09 -11.42 9.96
C ARG A 261 -19.92 -11.40 11.48
N LEU A 262 -19.15 -10.44 11.98
CA LEU A 262 -18.92 -10.27 13.42
C LEU A 262 -20.05 -9.48 14.08
N LYS A 263 -20.43 -9.88 15.30
CA LYS A 263 -21.33 -9.14 16.18
C LYS A 263 -20.80 -9.19 17.61
N GLU A 264 -20.66 -8.04 18.24
CA GLU A 264 -20.37 -7.97 19.67
C GLU A 264 -21.65 -8.19 20.48
N CYS A 265 -21.58 -9.03 21.51
CA CYS A 265 -22.67 -9.21 22.46
C CYS A 265 -22.62 -8.14 23.56
N ARG A 266 -23.74 -7.44 23.77
CA ARG A 266 -23.91 -6.44 24.85
C ARG A 266 -24.59 -7.01 26.10
N GLY A 267 -24.47 -8.32 26.32
CA GLY A 267 -25.14 -9.06 27.39
C GLY A 267 -26.49 -9.61 26.95
N CYS A 268 -26.53 -10.89 26.57
CA CYS A 268 -27.75 -11.60 26.21
C CYS A 268 -28.13 -12.65 27.26
N SER A 269 -29.31 -13.27 27.10
CA SER A 269 -29.78 -14.35 27.97
C SER A 269 -28.81 -15.53 28.09
N LEU A 270 -28.00 -15.80 27.06
CA LEU A 270 -26.97 -16.84 27.12
C LEU A 270 -25.78 -16.43 28.00
N CYS A 271 -25.42 -15.15 28.08
CA CYS A 271 -24.36 -14.66 28.97
C CYS A 271 -24.73 -14.78 30.46
N ALA A 272 -26.03 -14.85 30.77
CA ALA A 272 -26.54 -14.94 32.13
C ALA A 272 -26.51 -16.37 32.69
N VAL A 273 -26.27 -17.39 31.85
CA VAL A 273 -26.29 -18.80 32.29
C VAL A 273 -24.96 -19.15 32.98
N PRO A 274 -24.95 -19.53 34.28
CA PRO A 274 -23.73 -19.81 35.04
C PRO A 274 -22.88 -20.95 34.46
N LYS A 275 -23.51 -21.94 33.81
CA LYS A 275 -22.84 -23.11 33.21
C LYS A 275 -21.79 -22.76 32.14
N LEU A 276 -21.89 -21.59 31.51
CA LEU A 276 -20.91 -21.11 30.52
C LEU A 276 -19.73 -20.37 31.17
N LYS A 277 -19.80 -20.07 32.48
CA LYS A 277 -18.75 -19.43 33.27
C LYS A 277 -17.90 -20.41 34.10
N GLU A 278 -18.38 -21.64 34.35
CA GLU A 278 -17.82 -22.50 35.42
C GLU A 278 -17.33 -23.92 35.06
N ASN A 279 -17.47 -24.42 33.82
CA ASN A 279 -16.99 -25.78 33.51
C ASN A 279 -15.54 -25.73 33.00
N ARG A 280 -14.48 -26.19 33.68
CA ARG A 280 -14.36 -27.39 34.54
C ARG A 280 -13.33 -27.18 35.68
N SER A 281 -13.78 -27.15 36.92
CA SER A 281 -12.96 -27.47 38.11
C SER A 281 -13.19 -28.90 38.63
N HIS A 282 -13.93 -29.74 37.90
CA HIS A 282 -14.23 -31.11 38.31
C HIS A 282 -14.09 -32.12 37.16
N GLN A 283 -12.86 -32.39 36.73
CA GLN A 283 -12.45 -33.72 36.24
C GLN A 283 -10.99 -33.97 36.66
N ALA A 284 -10.76 -33.94 37.98
CA ALA A 284 -9.59 -34.52 38.63
C ALA A 284 -10.08 -35.09 39.97
N LYS A 285 -10.59 -36.33 39.91
CA LYS A 285 -10.88 -37.28 41.00
C LYS A 285 -11.54 -38.49 40.32
N GLU A 286 -10.76 -39.48 39.92
CA GLU A 286 -10.30 -40.67 40.69
C GLU A 286 -11.03 -41.92 40.12
N PRO A 287 -10.51 -43.15 40.27
CA PRO A 287 -9.38 -43.59 41.10
C PRO A 287 -8.11 -43.96 40.34
#